data_AF-A0A0C9YRB6-F1
#
_entry.id   AF-A0A0C9YRB6-F1
#
_cell.length_a   1.000
_cell.length_b   1.000
_cell.length_c   1.000
_cell.angle_alpha   90.00
_cell.angle_beta   90.00
_cell.angle_gamma   90.00
#
_symmetry.space_group_name_H-M   'P 1'
#
loop_
_entity.id
_entity.type
_entity.pdbx_description
1 polymer ?
#
loop_
_entity_poly.entity_id
_entity_poly.type
_entity_poly.pdbx_seq_one_letter_code
_entity_poly.pdbx_strand_id
1 'polypeptide(L)' 'ATTVVALADELHIPNLPELVQAFLVRQLYPDNSHDPTDISHLECLGYKGKISIYNSATSTFYALSDLSRIGGMHQEYI' A
#
# COMPACT_ATOMS: atom_id res chain seq x y z
N ALA A 1 -15.55 -8.65 -8.07
CA ALA A 1 -14.56 -7.58 -7.83
C ALA A 1 -14.38 -7.47 -6.33
N THR A 2 -13.15 -7.57 -5.83
CA THR A 2 -12.86 -7.45 -4.39
C THR A 2 -13.04 -6.01 -3.95
N THR A 3 -13.75 -5.79 -2.85
CA THR A 3 -13.95 -4.46 -2.24
C THR A 3 -12.91 -4.24 -1.14
N VAL A 4 -12.63 -2.98 -0.80
CA VAL A 4 -11.70 -2.66 0.30
C VAL A 4 -12.21 -3.24 1.63
N VAL A 5 -13.53 -3.27 1.84
CA VAL A 5 -14.16 -3.86 3.03
C VAL A 5 -13.93 -5.37 3.10
N ALA A 6 -14.16 -6.10 2.01
CA ALA A 6 -13.92 -7.55 2.00
C ALA A 6 -12.43 -7.88 2.24
N LEU A 7 -11.52 -7.04 1.73
CA LEU A 7 -10.09 -7.19 1.98
C LEU A 7 -9.70 -6.85 3.42
N ALA A 8 -10.36 -5.87 4.04
CA ALA A 8 -10.18 -5.53 5.44
C ALA A 8 -10.50 -6.72 6.36
N ASP A 9 -11.59 -7.42 6.05
CA ASP A 9 -12.00 -8.64 6.76
C ASP A 9 -10.99 -9.78 6.54
N GLU A 10 -10.56 -10.01 5.29
CA GLU A 10 -9.59 -11.07 4.94
C GLU A 10 -8.24 -10.88 5.62
N LEU A 11 -7.73 -9.65 5.63
CA LEU A 11 -6.43 -9.30 6.22
C LEU A 11 -6.49 -9.04 7.73
N HIS A 12 -7.69 -9.02 8.33
CA HIS A 12 -7.90 -8.63 9.74
C HIS A 12 -7.40 -7.22 10.05
N ILE A 13 -7.57 -6.29 9.10
CA ILE A 13 -7.18 -4.87 9.23
C ILE A 13 -8.45 -4.02 9.10
N PRO A 14 -9.20 -3.79 10.20
CA PRO A 14 -10.51 -3.14 10.14
C PRO A 14 -10.44 -1.68 9.66
N ASN A 15 -9.29 -1.02 9.86
CA ASN A 15 -9.05 0.37 9.44
C ASN A 15 -8.44 0.50 8.03
N LEU A 16 -8.42 -0.59 7.24
CA LEU A 16 -7.90 -0.57 5.87
C LEU A 16 -8.61 0.46 4.96
N PRO A 17 -9.95 0.64 5.03
CA PRO A 17 -10.63 1.66 4.24
C PRO A 17 -10.10 3.08 4.47
N GLU A 18 -9.88 3.45 5.73
CA GLU A 18 -9.36 4.75 6.14
C GLU A 18 -7.92 4.95 5.68
N LEU A 19 -7.09 3.90 5.79
CA LEU A 19 -5.71 3.92 5.31
C LEU A 19 -5.62 4.13 3.79
N VAL A 20 -6.46 3.42 3.02
CA VAL A 20 -6.53 3.59 1.56
C VAL A 20 -6.98 5.00 1.21
N GLN A 21 -7.97 5.55 1.91
CA GLN A 21 -8.44 6.93 1.69
C GLN A 21 -7.34 7.95 1.97
N ALA A 22 -6.69 7.87 3.14
CA ALA A 22 -5.60 8.77 3.52
C ALA A 22 -4.44 8.71 2.52
N PHE A 23 -4.11 7.51 2.04
CA PHE A 23 -3.11 7.33 0.98
C PHE A 23 -3.53 8.03 -0.32
N LEU A 24 -4.75 7.81 -0.80
CA LEU A 24 -5.26 8.42 -2.03
C LEU A 24 -5.29 9.95 -1.94
N VAL A 25 -5.72 10.52 -0.81
CA VAL A 25 -5.70 11.97 -0.58
C VAL A 25 -4.27 12.49 -0.69
N ARG A 26 -3.30 11.87 -0.02
CA ARG A 26 -1.89 12.27 -0.09
C ARG A 26 -1.33 12.26 -1.50
N GLN A 27 -1.74 11.30 -2.33
CA GLN A 27 -1.29 11.20 -3.73
C GLN A 27 -1.97 12.21 -4.64
N LEU A 28 -3.26 12.48 -4.43
CA LEU A 28 -4.05 13.39 -5.29
C LEU A 28 -3.82 14.87 -4.96
N TYR A 29 -3.48 15.19 -3.71
CA TYR A 29 -3.32 16.56 -3.24
C TYR A 29 -1.97 16.76 -2.53
N PRO A 30 -0.83 16.66 -3.25
CA PRO A 30 0.51 16.71 -2.65
C PRO A 30 0.86 18.07 -2.03
N ASP A 31 0.29 19.16 -2.56
CA ASP A 31 0.54 20.53 -2.07
C ASP A 31 -0.43 20.93 -0.95
N ASN A 32 -1.39 20.07 -0.62
CA ASN A 32 -2.37 20.35 0.41
C ASN A 32 -1.76 20.06 1.78
N SER A 33 -1.55 21.10 2.58
CA SER A 33 -0.98 20.98 3.93
C SER A 33 -1.93 20.38 4.96
N HIS A 34 -3.18 20.10 4.57
CA HIS A 34 -4.15 19.46 5.44
C HIS A 34 -3.71 18.05 5.81
N ASP A 35 -3.74 17.74 7.10
CA ASP A 35 -3.50 16.38 7.59
C ASP A 35 -4.58 15.47 6.99
N PRO A 36 -4.22 14.40 6.25
CA PRO A 36 -5.21 13.44 5.74
C PRO A 36 -6.03 12.78 6.85
N THR A 37 -5.57 12.84 8.10
CA THR A 37 -6.29 12.38 9.29
C THR A 37 -7.47 13.27 9.65
N ASP A 38 -7.47 14.56 9.25
CA ASP A 38 -8.61 15.48 9.47
C ASP A 38 -9.81 15.19 8.55
N ILE A 39 -9.63 14.33 7.53
CA ILE A 39 -10.67 13.95 6.57
C ILE A 39 -11.57 12.82 7.11
N SER A 40 -11.39 12.45 8.39
CA SER A 40 -12.04 11.35 9.12
C SER A 40 -13.58 11.30 9.09
N HIS A 41 -14.26 12.28 8.51
CA HIS A 41 -15.72 12.38 8.56
C HIS A 41 -16.41 12.65 7.23
N LEU A 42 -15.68 12.79 6.11
CA LEU A 42 -16.32 12.86 4.81
C LEU A 42 -16.81 11.45 4.48
N GLU A 43 -18.12 11.26 4.62
CA GLU A 43 -18.90 10.04 4.33
C GLU A 43 -18.12 9.03 3.51
N CYS A 44 -17.94 7.82 4.06
CA CYS A 44 -17.29 6.67 3.44
C CYS A 44 -17.86 6.36 2.05
N LEU A 45 -17.48 7.15 1.05
CA LEU A 45 -17.54 6.82 -0.36
C LEU A 45 -16.29 5.98 -0.60
N GLY A 46 -16.30 4.78 -0.02
CA GLY A 46 -15.20 3.83 -0.11
C GLY A 46 -14.74 3.68 -1.56
N TYR A 47 -13.43 3.50 -1.74
CA TYR A 47 -12.84 3.33 -3.06
C TYR A 47 -13.60 2.28 -3.88
N LYS A 48 -14.24 2.72 -4.98
CA LYS A 48 -15.05 1.87 -5.88
C LYS A 48 -14.27 1.36 -7.10
N GLY A 49 -12.97 1.64 -7.16
CA GLY A 49 -12.12 1.18 -8.25
C GLY A 49 -11.84 -0.33 -8.17
N LYS A 50 -11.18 -0.86 -9.19
CA LYS A 50 -10.75 -2.26 -9.19
C LYS A 50 -9.54 -2.43 -8.28
N ILE A 51 -9.61 -3.41 -7.40
CA ILE A 51 -8.49 -3.82 -6.54
C ILE A 51 -7.85 -5.07 -7.16
N SER A 52 -6.54 -5.04 -7.33
CA SER A 52 -5.72 -6.19 -7.72
C SER A 52 -4.82 -6.55 -6.54
N ILE A 53 -4.81 -7.82 -6.17
CA ILE A 53 -4.02 -8.34 -5.04
C ILE A 53 -2.81 -9.08 -5.60
N TYR A 54 -1.63 -8.76 -5.08
CA TYR A 54 -0.39 -9.48 -5.35
C TYR A 54 0.15 -10.01 -4.02
N ASN A 55 0.09 -11.32 -3.83
CA ASN A 55 0.47 -11.98 -2.57
C ASN A 55 1.99 -12.12 -2.39
N SER A 56 2.76 -11.63 -3.35
CA SER A 56 4.20 -11.66 -3.27
C SER A 56 4.81 -10.56 -4.10
N ALA A 57 5.94 -10.05 -3.63
CA ALA A 57 6.83 -9.19 -4.37
C ALA A 57 8.24 -9.79 -4.39
N THR A 58 9.07 -9.26 -5.28
CA THR A 58 10.48 -9.61 -5.33
C THR A 58 11.27 -8.32 -5.36
N SER A 59 12.14 -8.11 -4.38
CA SER A 59 13.06 -6.99 -4.33
C SER A 59 14.41 -7.45 -4.86
N THR A 60 14.93 -6.76 -5.87
CA THR A 60 16.28 -7.03 -6.39
C THR A 60 17.13 -5.78 -6.16
N PHE A 61 18.23 -5.92 -5.43
CA PHE A 61 19.10 -4.80 -5.09
C PHE A 61 20.56 -5.25 -5.05
N TYR A 62 21.45 -4.28 -5.11
CA TYR A 62 22.88 -4.51 -5.02
C TYR A 62 23.33 -4.47 -3.56
N ALA A 63 23.89 -5.58 -3.08
CA ALA A 63 24.38 -5.72 -1.71
C ALA A 63 25.91 -5.92 -1.74
N LEU A 64 26.66 -4.83 -1.53
CA LEU A 64 28.12 -4.84 -1.56
C LEU A 64 28.74 -5.80 -0.51
N SER A 65 28.00 -6.14 0.54
CA SER A 65 28.41 -7.05 1.61
C SER A 65 28.30 -8.54 1.26
N ASP A 66 27.59 -8.92 0.20
CA ASP A 66 27.39 -10.32 -0.20
C ASP A 66 28.31 -10.70 -1.38
N LEU A 67 29.56 -11.04 -1.04
CA LEU A 67 30.59 -11.46 -2.00
C LEU A 67 30.30 -12.81 -2.68
N SER A 68 29.28 -13.54 -2.23
CA SER A 68 29.00 -14.91 -2.66
C SER A 68 28.16 -15.01 -3.94
N ARG A 69 27.48 -13.92 -4.33
CA ARG A 69 26.59 -13.89 -5.50
C ARG A 69 27.23 -13.08 -6.64
N ILE A 70 27.07 -13.57 -7.87
CA ILE A 70 27.71 -13.01 -9.08
C ILE A 70 27.41 -11.51 -9.17
N GLY A 71 28.46 -10.70 -9.06
CA GLY A 71 28.38 -9.25 -9.18
C GLY A 71 27.60 -8.55 -8.07
N GLY A 72 27.46 -9.13 -6.86
CA GLY A 72 26.84 -8.44 -5.70
C GLY A 72 25.32 -8.22 -5.82
N MET A 73 24.66 -8.82 -6.81
CA MET A 73 23.21 -8.73 -7.00
C MET A 73 22.49 -9.66 -6.04
N HIS A 74 21.64 -9.11 -5.17
CA HIS A 74 20.82 -9.84 -4.22
C HIS A 74 19.34 -9.75 -4.59
N GLN A 75 18.57 -10.78 -4.25
CA GLN A 75 17.14 -10.87 -4.56
C GLN A 75 16.41 -11.49 -3.37
N GLU A 76 15.43 -10.78 -2.86
CA GLU A 76 14.59 -11.17 -1.74
C GLU A 76 13.16 -11.35 -2.22
N TYR A 77 12.49 -12.37 -1.67
CA TYR A 77 11.08 -12.61 -1.87
C TYR A 77 10.32 -12.11 -0.65
N ILE A 78 9.27 -11.31 -0.88
CA ILE A 78 8.47 -10.62 0.15
C ILE A 78 7.02 -11.09 0.01
#